data_AF-A0A8J8B0Y7-F1
#
_entry.id   AF-A0A8J8B0Y7-F1
#
_cell.length_a   1.000
_cell.length_b   1.000
_cell.length_c   1.000
_cell.angle_alpha   90.00
_cell.angle_beta   90.00
_cell.angle_gamma   90.00
#
_symmetry.space_group_name_H-M   'P 1'
#
loop_
_entity.id
_entity.type
_entity.pdbx_description
1 polymer ?
#
loop_
_entity_poly.entity_id
_entity_poly.type
_entity_poly.pdbx_seq_one_letter_code
_entity_poly.pdbx_strand_id
1 'polypeptide(L)'
;MTEAILPSAHTVATELAALGVVADPSEVHGALCGFLAGGGRPQRDWLAQLALEAEHAPAPGGVLETLREVSGRRLQDPDFGFELLLPEEPVTLEVRADAVLAWCRGF
;
A
#
# COMPACT_ATOMS: atom_id res chain seq x y z
N MET A 1 22.86 -5.33 -1.86
CA MET A 1 21.69 -4.43 -1.84
C MET A 1 20.67 -5.07 -0.93
N THR A 2 20.23 -4.36 0.11
CA THR A 2 19.19 -4.87 1.02
C THR A 2 17.90 -5.06 0.23
N GLU A 3 17.32 -6.25 0.29
CA GLU A 3 16.01 -6.51 -0.28
C GLU A 3 15.00 -5.59 0.42
N ALA A 4 14.36 -4.68 -0.31
CA ALA A 4 13.36 -3.80 0.30
C ALA A 4 12.06 -4.58 0.48
N ILE A 5 11.62 -4.71 1.72
CA ILE A 5 10.49 -5.56 2.14
C ILE A 5 9.23 -4.69 2.21
N LEU A 6 8.09 -5.24 1.82
CA LEU A 6 6.80 -4.56 1.95
C LEU A 6 6.57 -4.24 3.44
N PRO A 7 6.12 -3.03 3.79
CA PRO A 7 5.81 -2.74 5.18
C PRO A 7 4.64 -3.59 5.67
N SER A 8 4.53 -3.64 6.98
CA SER A 8 3.47 -4.32 7.71
C SER A 8 2.12 -3.59 7.49
N ALA A 9 1.00 -4.32 7.32
CA ALA A 9 -0.33 -3.74 7.19
C ALA A 9 -0.70 -2.88 8.41
N HIS A 10 -0.32 -3.32 9.61
CA HIS A 10 -0.47 -2.54 10.83
C HIS A 10 0.29 -1.20 10.79
N THR A 11 1.54 -1.21 10.34
CA THR A 11 2.34 0.03 10.24
C THR A 11 1.81 1.00 9.19
N VAL A 12 1.30 0.48 8.06
CA VAL A 12 0.62 1.28 7.03
C VAL A 12 -0.66 1.90 7.61
N ALA A 13 -1.48 1.12 8.31
CA ALA A 13 -2.70 1.62 8.97
C ALA A 13 -2.39 2.76 9.97
N THR A 14 -1.30 2.60 10.72
CA THR A 14 -0.86 3.58 11.72
C THR A 14 -0.46 4.91 11.06
N GLU A 15 0.31 4.88 9.98
CA GLU A 15 0.69 6.12 9.28
C GLU A 15 -0.50 6.76 8.55
N LEU A 16 -1.39 5.97 7.93
CA LEU A 16 -2.63 6.50 7.34
C LEU A 16 -3.47 7.24 8.37
N ALA A 17 -3.68 6.64 9.54
CA ALA A 17 -4.43 7.27 10.64
C ALA A 17 -3.75 8.55 11.16
N ALA A 18 -2.41 8.57 11.24
CA ALA A 18 -1.65 9.76 11.64
C ALA A 18 -1.76 10.91 10.63
N LEU A 19 -2.11 10.60 9.37
CA LEU A 19 -2.39 11.58 8.32
C LEU A 19 -3.88 11.93 8.18
N GLY A 20 -4.74 11.46 9.08
CA GLY A 20 -6.19 11.69 9.02
C GLY A 20 -6.91 10.86 7.93
N VAL A 21 -6.24 9.88 7.33
CA VAL A 21 -6.81 9.03 6.28
C VAL A 21 -7.50 7.82 6.91
N VAL A 22 -8.81 7.68 6.66
CA VAL A 22 -9.60 6.52 7.09
C VAL A 22 -9.77 5.58 5.90
N ALA A 23 -8.85 4.63 5.76
CA ALA A 23 -8.88 3.63 4.68
C ALA A 23 -8.29 2.29 5.13
N ASP A 24 -8.72 1.21 4.49
CA ASP A 24 -8.13 -0.11 4.68
C ASP A 24 -6.75 -0.19 4.00
N PRO A 25 -5.68 -0.64 4.69
CA PRO A 25 -4.33 -0.71 4.12
C PRO A 25 -4.25 -1.57 2.85
N SER A 26 -4.96 -2.69 2.81
CA SER A 26 -4.99 -3.58 1.65
C SER A 26 -5.66 -2.88 0.46
N GLU A 27 -6.75 -2.15 0.69
CA GLU A 27 -7.41 -1.34 -0.35
C GLU A 27 -6.50 -0.23 -0.88
N VAL A 28 -5.80 0.50 0.01
CA VAL A 28 -4.83 1.54 -0.38
C VAL A 28 -3.69 0.95 -1.21
N HIS A 29 -3.15 -0.20 -0.81
CA HIS A 29 -2.13 -0.89 -1.60
C HIS A 29 -2.66 -1.36 -2.96
N GLY A 30 -3.90 -1.85 -3.01
CA GLY A 30 -4.60 -2.18 -4.25
C GLY A 30 -4.67 -0.98 -5.19
N ALA A 31 -5.17 0.15 -4.71
CA ALA A 31 -5.30 1.39 -5.48
C ALA A 31 -3.95 1.93 -5.99
N LEU A 32 -2.91 1.89 -5.16
CA LEU A 32 -1.55 2.23 -5.58
C LEU A 32 -1.07 1.31 -6.71
N CYS A 33 -1.24 0.00 -6.56
CA CYS A 33 -0.83 -0.98 -7.56
C CYS A 33 -1.64 -0.85 -8.86
N GLY A 34 -2.95 -0.62 -8.79
CA GLY A 34 -3.81 -0.36 -9.94
C GLY A 34 -3.39 0.91 -10.68
N PHE A 35 -3.11 1.99 -9.94
CA PHE A 35 -2.58 3.24 -10.50
C PHE A 35 -1.26 3.03 -11.25
N LEU A 36 -0.31 2.30 -10.64
CA LEU A 36 0.97 1.95 -11.26
C LEU A 36 0.78 1.08 -12.52
N ALA A 37 -0.07 0.05 -12.44
CA ALA A 37 -0.39 -0.83 -13.56
C ALA A 37 -1.06 -0.09 -14.72
N GLY A 38 -1.86 0.94 -14.42
CA GLY A 38 -2.45 1.86 -15.38
C GLY A 38 -1.46 2.86 -16.01
N GLY A 39 -0.18 2.82 -15.64
CA GLY A 39 0.86 3.73 -16.14
C GLY A 39 1.00 5.03 -15.33
N GLY A 40 0.31 5.12 -14.19
CA GLY A 40 0.45 6.21 -13.24
C GLY A 40 1.86 6.32 -12.66
N ARG A 41 2.24 7.55 -12.26
CA ARG A 41 3.57 7.86 -11.71
C ARG A 41 3.41 8.53 -10.35
N PRO A 42 3.30 7.75 -9.26
CA PRO A 42 2.99 8.29 -7.95
C PRO A 42 4.08 9.24 -7.48
N GLN A 43 3.68 10.48 -7.20
CA GLN A 43 4.55 11.51 -6.65
C GLN A 43 4.64 11.38 -5.13
N ARG A 44 5.30 12.32 -4.46
CA ARG A 44 5.43 12.29 -2.99
C ARG A 44 4.08 12.34 -2.28
N ASP A 45 3.12 13.07 -2.83
CA ASP A 45 1.73 13.24 -2.34
C ASP A 45 0.74 12.27 -3.00
N TRP A 46 1.20 11.08 -3.41
CA TRP A 46 0.43 10.11 -4.19
C TRP A 46 -0.94 9.73 -3.61
N LEU A 47 -1.16 9.84 -2.29
CA LEU A 47 -2.48 9.61 -1.68
C LEU A 47 -3.56 10.49 -2.33
N ALA A 48 -3.28 11.77 -2.58
CA ALA A 48 -4.22 12.67 -3.24
C ALA A 48 -4.51 12.25 -4.69
N GLN A 49 -3.53 11.61 -5.36
CA GLN A 49 -3.72 11.06 -6.71
C GLN A 49 -4.65 9.85 -6.73
N LEU A 50 -4.86 9.23 -5.57
CA LEU A 50 -5.84 8.15 -5.36
C LEU A 50 -7.15 8.65 -4.74
N ALA A 51 -7.37 9.98 -4.72
CA ALA A 51 -8.51 10.62 -4.06
C ALA A 51 -8.61 10.30 -2.55
N LEU A 52 -7.47 9.99 -1.90
CA LEU A 52 -7.36 9.87 -0.45
C LEU A 52 -6.85 11.21 0.11
N GLU A 53 -7.73 11.94 0.78
CA GLU A 53 -7.40 13.22 1.40
C GLU A 53 -6.62 12.98 2.69
N ALA A 54 -5.33 13.35 2.67
CA ALA A 54 -4.46 13.35 3.83
C ALA A 54 -4.26 14.79 4.32
N GLU A 55 -4.14 14.98 5.64
CA GLU A 55 -3.88 16.30 6.24
C GLU A 55 -2.53 16.87 5.80
N HIS A 56 -1.54 15.99 5.58
CA HIS A 56 -0.20 16.33 5.11
C HIS A 56 0.33 15.24 4.17
N ALA A 57 1.32 15.57 3.35
CA ALA A 57 1.98 14.58 2.49
C ALA A 57 2.76 13.55 3.33
N PRO A 58 2.85 12.27 2.87
CA PRO A 58 3.69 11.26 3.50
C PRO A 58 5.12 11.74 3.76
N ALA A 59 5.65 11.34 4.91
CA ALA A 59 7.00 11.72 5.33
C ALA A 59 8.06 11.02 4.47
N PRO A 60 9.16 11.71 4.09
CA PRO A 60 10.29 11.06 3.44
C PRO A 60 10.90 10.00 4.37
N GLY A 61 11.22 8.83 3.84
CA GLY A 61 11.64 7.65 4.58
C GLY A 61 10.53 7.00 5.43
N GLY A 62 9.28 7.45 5.29
CA GLY A 62 8.13 6.91 6.01
C GLY A 62 7.69 5.54 5.50
N VAL A 63 6.70 4.96 6.19
CA VAL A 63 6.11 3.65 5.85
C VAL A 63 5.36 3.75 4.52
N LEU A 64 4.64 4.83 4.27
CA LEU A 64 3.89 5.08 3.03
C LEU A 64 4.79 5.40 1.83
N GLU A 65 5.96 6.01 2.05
CA GLU A 65 6.96 6.11 0.99
C GLU A 65 7.56 4.73 0.68
N THR A 66 7.90 3.96 1.71
CA THR A 66 8.40 2.59 1.55
C THR A 66 7.38 1.72 0.80
N LEU A 67 6.10 1.82 1.14
CA LEU A 67 5.01 1.15 0.43
C LEU A 67 5.03 1.50 -1.06
N ARG A 68 5.03 2.80 -1.40
CA ARG A 68 5.07 3.29 -2.79
C ARG A 68 6.26 2.73 -3.57
N GLU A 69 7.46 2.79 -2.98
CA GLU A 69 8.69 2.37 -3.65
C GLU A 69 8.78 0.86 -3.83
N VAL A 70 8.44 0.10 -2.79
CA VAL A 70 8.48 -1.36 -2.84
C VAL A 70 7.43 -1.90 -3.81
N SER A 71 6.19 -1.40 -3.77
CA SER A 71 5.14 -1.83 -4.70
C SER A 71 5.51 -1.55 -6.16
N GLY A 72 6.07 -0.37 -6.45
CA GLY A 72 6.56 -0.03 -7.79
C GLY A 72 7.66 -0.97 -8.27
N ARG A 73 8.63 -1.30 -7.40
CA ARG A 73 9.71 -2.22 -7.74
C ARG A 73 9.20 -3.66 -7.93
N ARG A 74 8.35 -4.14 -7.03
CA ARG A 74 7.85 -5.53 -7.04
C ARG A 74 6.91 -5.82 -8.21
N LEU A 75 6.13 -4.84 -8.67
CA LEU A 75 5.31 -4.98 -9.89
C LEU A 75 6.16 -5.15 -11.16
N GLN A 76 7.42 -4.73 -11.14
CA GLN A 76 8.35 -4.84 -12.27
C GLN A 76 9.38 -5.97 -12.06
N ASP A 77 9.24 -6.76 -10.99
CA ASP A 77 10.19 -7.80 -10.61
C ASP A 77 10.10 -9.00 -11.57
N PRO A 78 11.18 -9.32 -12.33
CA PRO A 78 11.16 -10.43 -13.29
C PRO A 78 11.02 -11.80 -12.62
N ASP A 79 11.31 -11.89 -11.32
CA ASP A 79 11.20 -13.13 -10.55
C ASP A 79 9.79 -13.34 -9.96
N PHE A 80 8.81 -12.52 -10.36
CA PHE A 80 7.42 -12.57 -9.88
C PHE A 80 7.28 -12.41 -8.36
N GLY A 81 8.18 -11.64 -7.72
CA GLY A 81 8.19 -11.37 -6.28
C GLY A 81 7.11 -10.41 -5.78
N PHE A 82 6.02 -10.21 -6.53
CA PHE A 82 4.91 -9.34 -6.13
C PHE A 82 4.06 -10.00 -5.04
N GLU A 83 3.83 -9.26 -3.96
CA GLU A 83 3.06 -9.71 -2.80
C GLU A 83 1.96 -8.69 -2.48
N LEU A 84 0.82 -9.18 -1.97
CA LEU A 84 -0.27 -8.34 -1.50
C LEU A 84 0.01 -7.88 -0.07
N LEU A 85 -0.23 -6.61 0.22
CA LEU A 85 -0.32 -6.11 1.58
C LEU A 85 -1.59 -6.67 2.23
N LEU A 86 -1.45 -7.65 3.11
CA LEU A 86 -2.54 -8.27 3.86
C LEU A 86 -2.23 -8.20 5.37
N PRO A 87 -3.25 -8.26 6.25
CA PRO A 87 -3.04 -8.34 7.70
C PRO A 87 -2.10 -9.49 8.09
N GLU A 88 -1.16 -9.21 9.00
CA GLU A 88 -0.20 -10.20 9.48
C GLU A 88 -0.85 -11.21 10.43
N GLU A 89 -0.35 -12.43 10.43
CA GLU A 89 -0.79 -13.43 11.40
C GLU A 89 -0.34 -13.05 12.83
N PRO A 90 -1.16 -13.36 13.86
CA PRO A 90 -2.39 -14.16 13.81
C PRO A 90 -3.64 -13.33 13.47
N VAL A 91 -4.33 -13.71 12.39
CA VAL A 91 -5.67 -13.24 12.02
C VAL A 91 -6.48 -14.42 11.48
N THR A 92 -7.82 -14.33 11.53
CA THR A 92 -8.66 -15.41 11.00
C THR A 92 -8.62 -15.45 9.47
N LEU A 93 -9.02 -16.59 8.88
CA LEU A 93 -9.11 -16.71 7.43
C LEU A 93 -10.12 -15.71 6.85
N GLU A 94 -11.23 -15.49 7.54
CA GLU A 94 -12.27 -14.54 7.15
C GLU A 94 -11.70 -13.12 7.04
N VAL A 95 -10.93 -12.68 8.04
CA VAL A 95 -10.26 -11.37 8.03
C VAL A 95 -9.28 -11.25 6.84
N ARG A 96 -8.51 -12.31 6.56
CA ARG A 96 -7.59 -12.29 5.41
C ARG A 96 -8.34 -12.31 4.06
N ALA A 97 -9.45 -13.01 3.97
CA ALA A 97 -10.29 -13.03 2.77
C ALA A 97 -10.91 -11.65 2.51
N ASP A 98 -11.41 -10.98 3.56
CA ASP A 98 -11.93 -9.62 3.48
C ASP A 98 -10.86 -8.63 3.02
N ALA A 99 -9.62 -8.78 3.50
CA ALA A 99 -8.49 -7.96 3.07
C ALA A 99 -8.11 -8.19 1.59
N VAL A 100 -8.21 -9.43 1.09
CA VAL A 100 -8.04 -9.71 -0.35
C VAL A 100 -9.15 -9.02 -1.16
N LEU A 101 -10.40 -9.09 -0.69
CA LEU A 101 -11.50 -8.37 -1.34
C LEU A 101 -11.29 -6.85 -1.31
N ALA A 102 -10.77 -6.31 -0.21
CA ALA A 102 -10.40 -4.89 -0.09
C ALA A 102 -9.32 -4.51 -1.08
N TRP A 103 -8.26 -5.33 -1.20
CA TRP A 103 -7.21 -5.13 -2.20
C TRP A 103 -7.79 -5.13 -3.62
N CYS A 104 -8.64 -6.10 -3.96
CA CYS A 104 -9.29 -6.15 -5.27
C CYS A 104 -10.25 -4.99 -5.56
N ARG A 105 -10.85 -4.35 -4.54
CA ARG A 105 -11.66 -3.15 -4.75
C ARG A 105 -10.81 -1.92 -5.09
N GLY A 106 -9.61 -1.85 -4.52
CA GLY A 106 -8.69 -0.74 -4.79
C GLY A 106 -8.02 -0.86 -6.16
N PHE A 107 -7.61 -2.06 -6.56
CA PHE A 107 -6.87 -2.33 -7.79
C PHE A 107 -7.69 -2.10 -9.07
#